data_AF-A0A961YV75-F1
#
_entry.id   AF-A0A961YV75-F1
#
_cell.length_a   1.000
_cell.length_b   1.000
_cell.length_c   1.000
_cell.angle_alpha   90.00
_cell.angle_beta   90.00
_cell.angle_gamma   90.00
#
_symmetry.space_group_name_H-M   'P 1'
#
loop_
_entity.id
_entity.type
_entity.pdbx_description
1 polymer ?
#
loop_
_entity_poly.entity_id
_entity_poly.type
_entity_poly.pdbx_seq_one_letter_code
_entity_poly.pdbx_strand_id
1 'polypeptide(L)'
;MTDIVTADGPVAIARWSYQLQGRGGAALDPSVIAAIDTDLMVVDYSRNGSGAGAFTPDDVDLMQGAGPDRKVVLAYVSIGESEDFRFYWNTAWTKDGTAGGQLTDAAPDWLGPVNPDWQESRKVRYWDPEWKAIAFQWIETVAAQGFDGAYLDIVDAYYFWAHEAKGKDREAGDPKTGADAAARMIDFIVELAAHARAINPDFVLVQQNAPFLLADLVYDTGGKAKPDPARIAALHDAIAGIAIEDAYLRGGKDENNRFRPDKATIKEVMAAYGDAGELVLGVDYASKPGLVARYLKRADKDGFIAFAAPDRDLDRQALHGTPGADVLSGTPGGDRLYGRGGDDLLAGGAKKDVLVGGPGADTFLFDTAPGKGAGKAGVDRIADFKPGTDTIALEASAFPALGGDIGRNAFTIGGKAKDSNDHLIYDDASGSLFYDGNGKGKGGQVKIAKLDGAPHLDHKDFDVLV
;
A
#
# COMPACT_ATOMS: atom_id res chain seq x y z
N MET A 1 1.05 -15.64 10.43
CA MET A 1 1.91 -14.93 9.45
C MET A 1 2.19 -15.93 8.36
N THR A 2 1.96 -15.52 7.12
CA THR A 2 2.29 -16.32 5.94
C THR A 2 3.57 -15.74 5.38
N ASP A 3 4.52 -16.62 5.07
CA ASP A 3 5.81 -16.23 4.53
C ASP A 3 5.75 -16.29 3.00
N ILE A 4 6.39 -15.33 2.33
CA ILE A 4 6.74 -15.45 0.92
C ILE A 4 8.17 -15.97 0.83
N VAL A 5 8.36 -17.08 0.13
CA VAL A 5 9.69 -17.60 -0.18
C VAL A 5 10.25 -16.83 -1.38
N THR A 6 11.39 -16.20 -1.18
CA THR A 6 12.16 -15.52 -2.23
C THR A 6 13.47 -16.25 -2.47
N ALA A 7 14.22 -15.84 -3.50
CA ALA A 7 15.55 -16.39 -3.78
C ALA A 7 16.54 -16.22 -2.60
N ASP A 8 16.33 -15.22 -1.73
CA ASP A 8 17.17 -14.93 -0.56
C ASP A 8 16.64 -15.58 0.74
N GLY A 9 15.51 -16.27 0.66
CA GLY A 9 14.85 -16.93 1.78
C GLY A 9 13.42 -16.45 2.06
N PRO A 10 12.77 -17.01 3.09
CA PRO A 10 11.43 -16.62 3.48
C PRO A 10 11.40 -15.22 4.09
N VAL A 11 10.43 -14.41 3.67
CA VAL A 11 10.09 -13.11 4.25
C VAL A 11 8.69 -13.21 4.86
N ALA A 12 8.59 -12.99 6.17
CA ALA A 12 7.32 -12.96 6.86
C ALA A 12 6.58 -11.66 6.54
N ILE A 13 5.36 -11.76 6.03
CA ILE A 13 4.57 -10.58 5.66
C ILE A 13 3.63 -10.23 6.82
N ALA A 14 3.92 -9.14 7.52
CA ALA A 14 3.06 -8.54 8.54
C ALA A 14 2.60 -7.13 8.16
N ARG A 15 3.36 -6.45 7.29
CA ARG A 15 3.11 -5.10 6.80
C ARG A 15 3.29 -5.09 5.29
N TRP A 16 2.42 -4.34 4.62
CA TRP A 16 2.55 -4.14 3.18
C TRP A 16 2.25 -2.69 2.79
N SER A 17 2.74 -2.29 1.62
CA SER A 17 2.58 -0.95 1.06
C SER A 17 2.32 -1.01 -0.44
N TYR A 18 1.60 0.00 -0.95
CA TYR A 18 1.19 0.07 -2.35
C TYR A 18 1.36 1.49 -2.89
N GLN A 19 2.22 1.66 -3.90
CA GLN A 19 2.47 2.95 -4.52
C GLN A 19 2.86 2.80 -5.99
N LEU A 20 2.04 3.32 -6.88
CA LEU A 20 2.24 3.19 -8.33
C LEU A 20 2.94 4.41 -8.96
N GLN A 21 3.03 5.52 -8.22
CA GLN A 21 3.63 6.74 -8.75
C GLN A 21 4.27 7.60 -7.66
N GLY A 22 5.14 8.50 -8.07
CA GLY A 22 5.64 9.57 -7.23
C GLY A 22 4.57 10.65 -7.03
N ARG A 23 4.73 11.43 -5.97
CA ARG A 23 3.77 12.47 -5.57
C ARG A 23 3.38 13.39 -6.72
N GLY A 24 2.07 13.55 -6.96
CA GLY A 24 1.52 14.36 -8.04
C GLY A 24 1.79 13.81 -9.45
N GLY A 25 1.95 12.49 -9.59
CA GLY A 25 2.28 11.83 -10.86
C GLY A 25 3.77 11.94 -11.26
N ALA A 26 4.64 12.24 -10.30
CA ALA A 26 6.08 12.25 -10.54
C ALA A 26 6.61 10.83 -10.75
N ALA A 27 7.83 10.72 -11.29
CA ALA A 27 8.50 9.44 -11.42
C ALA A 27 8.80 8.82 -10.04
N LEU A 28 8.67 7.50 -9.93
CA LEU A 28 9.13 6.75 -8.75
C LEU A 28 10.66 6.83 -8.61
N ASP A 29 11.11 6.99 -7.38
CA ASP A 29 12.52 6.96 -6.99
C ASP A 29 12.78 5.71 -6.15
N PRO A 30 13.53 4.70 -6.66
CA PRO A 30 13.92 3.50 -5.94
C PRO A 30 14.54 3.76 -4.57
N SER A 31 15.27 4.86 -4.41
CA SER A 31 15.90 5.21 -3.13
C SER A 31 14.84 5.61 -2.09
N VAL A 32 13.75 6.23 -2.53
CA VAL A 32 12.60 6.55 -1.68
C VAL A 32 11.83 5.28 -1.36
N ILE A 33 11.64 4.38 -2.33
CA ILE A 33 10.95 3.10 -2.11
C ILE A 33 11.72 2.21 -1.12
N ALA A 34 13.04 2.12 -1.28
CA ALA A 34 13.93 1.37 -0.39
C ALA A 34 13.85 1.85 1.07
N ALA A 35 13.60 3.15 1.28
CA ALA A 35 13.48 3.75 2.60
C ALA A 35 12.13 3.48 3.30
N ILE A 36 11.14 2.91 2.61
CA ILE A 36 9.84 2.58 3.21
C ILE A 36 10.00 1.31 4.04
N ASP A 37 9.77 1.44 5.34
CA ASP A 37 9.74 0.30 6.26
C ASP A 37 8.44 -0.51 6.06
N THR A 38 8.57 -1.64 5.37
CA THR A 38 7.49 -2.56 4.99
C THR A 38 8.11 -3.90 4.58
N ASP A 39 7.34 -4.98 4.74
CA ASP A 39 7.79 -6.35 4.43
C ASP A 39 7.44 -6.73 2.98
N LEU A 40 6.31 -6.22 2.48
CA LEU A 40 5.88 -6.34 1.08
C LEU A 40 5.61 -4.96 0.48
N MET A 41 6.11 -4.74 -0.74
CA MET A 41 5.93 -3.50 -1.47
C MET A 41 5.43 -3.79 -2.88
N VAL A 42 4.31 -3.17 -3.25
CA VAL A 42 3.80 -3.19 -4.62
C VAL A 42 4.10 -1.84 -5.28
N VAL A 43 4.81 -1.89 -6.41
CA VAL A 43 5.13 -0.74 -7.27
C VAL A 43 4.80 -1.05 -8.71
N ASP A 44 4.77 -0.02 -9.57
CA ASP A 44 4.81 -0.26 -11.01
C ASP A 44 6.16 -0.89 -11.43
N TYR A 45 6.21 -1.62 -12.56
CA TYR A 45 7.49 -2.14 -13.09
C TYR A 45 8.41 -1.02 -13.64
N SER A 46 7.87 0.18 -13.77
CA SER A 46 8.50 1.35 -14.36
C SER A 46 8.33 2.58 -13.47
N ARG A 47 9.31 3.49 -13.58
CA ARG A 47 9.29 4.78 -12.88
C ARG A 47 8.06 5.63 -13.21
N ASN A 48 7.47 5.43 -14.39
CA ASN A 48 6.38 6.27 -14.91
C ASN A 48 5.40 5.48 -15.78
N GLY A 49 5.32 4.15 -15.61
CA GLY A 49 4.49 3.25 -16.39
C GLY A 49 4.99 2.90 -17.80
N SER A 50 5.82 3.76 -18.41
CA SER A 50 6.31 3.57 -19.78
C SER A 50 7.45 2.55 -19.88
N GLY A 51 7.62 1.91 -21.04
CA GLY A 51 8.76 1.02 -21.31
C GLY A 51 10.13 1.70 -21.20
N ALA A 52 10.22 2.98 -21.55
CA ALA A 52 11.47 3.75 -21.43
C ALA A 52 11.84 4.08 -19.97
N GLY A 53 10.85 4.07 -19.07
CA GLY A 53 11.04 4.29 -17.63
C GLY A 53 11.20 3.00 -16.81
N ALA A 54 11.23 1.84 -17.45
CA ALA A 54 11.35 0.54 -16.78
C ALA A 54 12.53 0.54 -15.79
N PHE A 55 12.31 0.00 -14.59
CA PHE A 55 13.38 -0.15 -13.61
C PHE A 55 14.48 -1.07 -14.13
N THR A 56 15.72 -0.81 -13.71
CA THR A 56 16.84 -1.70 -13.95
C THR A 56 16.92 -2.78 -12.85
N PRO A 57 17.66 -3.90 -13.05
CA PRO A 57 17.92 -4.85 -11.97
C PRO A 57 18.51 -4.19 -10.71
N ASP A 58 19.45 -3.25 -10.88
CA ASP A 58 20.05 -2.52 -9.76
C ASP A 58 19.02 -1.65 -9.01
N ASP A 59 18.02 -1.10 -9.72
CA ASP A 59 16.93 -0.36 -9.08
C ASP A 59 16.05 -1.28 -8.22
N VAL A 60 15.75 -2.49 -8.70
CA VAL A 60 14.93 -3.46 -7.97
C VAL A 60 15.67 -4.04 -6.77
N ASP A 61 16.95 -4.38 -6.93
CA ASP A 61 17.83 -4.83 -5.84
C ASP A 61 17.92 -3.76 -4.74
N LEU A 62 18.06 -2.48 -5.12
CA LEU A 62 18.02 -1.37 -4.17
C LEU A 62 16.70 -1.30 -3.39
N MET A 63 15.56 -1.50 -4.05
CA MET A 63 14.24 -1.48 -3.39
C MET A 63 14.05 -2.67 -2.45
N GLN A 64 14.52 -3.86 -2.84
CA GLN A 64 14.43 -5.07 -2.02
C GLN A 64 15.29 -4.98 -0.76
N GLY A 65 16.46 -4.35 -0.85
CA GLY A 65 17.44 -4.34 0.22
C GLY A 65 18.02 -5.73 0.45
N ALA A 66 18.62 -5.95 1.63
CA ALA A 66 19.32 -7.20 1.91
C ALA A 66 19.27 -7.58 3.39
N GLY A 67 19.59 -8.85 3.68
CA GLY A 67 19.68 -9.35 5.04
C GLY A 67 18.29 -9.53 5.69
N PRO A 68 18.19 -9.45 7.03
CA PRO A 68 16.94 -9.73 7.73
C PRO A 68 15.83 -8.71 7.46
N ASP A 69 16.19 -7.51 7.00
CA ASP A 69 15.25 -6.41 6.72
C ASP A 69 14.87 -6.30 5.23
N ARG A 70 15.26 -7.29 4.42
CA ARG A 70 14.90 -7.39 2.99
C ARG A 70 13.38 -7.46 2.85
N LYS A 71 12.83 -6.68 1.92
CA LYS A 71 11.40 -6.71 1.57
C LYS A 71 11.13 -7.48 0.29
N VAL A 72 9.92 -8.01 0.17
CA VAL A 72 9.37 -8.54 -1.08
C VAL A 72 8.91 -7.37 -1.95
N VAL A 73 9.38 -7.29 -3.19
CA VAL A 73 8.94 -6.24 -4.13
C VAL A 73 8.21 -6.88 -5.30
N LEU A 74 6.94 -6.51 -5.48
CA LEU A 74 6.08 -6.98 -6.57
C LEU A 74 5.82 -5.86 -7.58
N ALA A 75 5.85 -6.21 -8.86
CA ALA A 75 5.45 -5.30 -9.93
C ALA A 75 3.94 -5.39 -10.21
N TYR A 76 3.26 -4.26 -10.28
CA TYR A 76 1.90 -4.14 -10.78
C TYR A 76 1.83 -4.53 -12.26
N VAL A 77 0.88 -5.39 -12.60
CA VAL A 77 0.61 -5.85 -13.95
C VAL A 77 -0.90 -5.94 -14.16
N SER A 78 -1.46 -5.10 -15.03
CA SER A 78 -2.87 -5.22 -15.43
C SER A 78 -3.03 -6.35 -16.45
N ILE A 79 -3.77 -7.39 -16.09
CA ILE A 79 -3.96 -8.57 -16.96
C ILE A 79 -5.33 -8.59 -17.65
N GLY A 80 -6.28 -7.79 -17.18
CA GLY A 80 -7.62 -7.69 -17.74
C GLY A 80 -7.92 -6.39 -18.49
N GLU A 81 -6.97 -5.45 -18.51
CA GLU A 81 -7.05 -4.20 -19.26
C GLU A 81 -5.73 -3.87 -19.98
N SER A 82 -5.85 -3.14 -21.08
CA SER A 82 -4.75 -2.53 -21.81
C SER A 82 -4.70 -1.05 -21.47
N GLU A 83 -3.53 -0.54 -21.13
CA GLU A 83 -3.27 0.86 -20.76
C GLU A 83 -2.48 1.58 -21.87
N ASP A 84 -2.88 2.78 -22.27
CA ASP A 84 -2.34 3.47 -23.47
C ASP A 84 -0.93 4.06 -23.32
N PHE A 85 -0.37 4.01 -22.10
CA PHE A 85 0.98 4.46 -21.78
C PHE A 85 2.00 3.32 -21.65
N ARG A 86 1.57 2.06 -21.86
CA ARG A 86 2.44 0.87 -21.75
C ARG A 86 3.23 0.62 -23.03
N PHE A 87 4.28 -0.18 -22.89
CA PHE A 87 5.24 -0.48 -23.97
C PHE A 87 4.60 -1.18 -25.19
N TYR A 88 3.51 -1.93 -24.99
CA TYR A 88 2.82 -2.68 -26.03
C TYR A 88 1.75 -1.86 -26.76
N TRP A 89 1.37 -0.68 -26.25
CA TRP A 89 0.31 0.11 -26.85
C TRP A 89 0.71 0.59 -28.24
N ASN A 90 -0.15 0.36 -29.23
CA ASN A 90 0.03 0.88 -30.57
C ASN A 90 -0.98 2.01 -30.82
N THR A 91 -0.45 3.22 -31.00
CA THR A 91 -1.28 4.42 -31.24
C THR A 91 -2.11 4.34 -32.53
N ALA A 92 -1.81 3.42 -33.46
CA ALA A 92 -2.63 3.19 -34.63
C ALA A 92 -3.96 2.49 -34.33
N TRP A 93 -4.10 1.83 -33.17
CA TRP A 93 -5.34 1.14 -32.77
C TRP A 93 -6.52 2.09 -32.60
N THR A 94 -6.27 3.37 -32.28
CA THR A 94 -7.31 4.39 -32.15
C THR A 94 -7.02 5.61 -33.00
N LYS A 95 -8.06 6.38 -33.35
CA LYS A 95 -7.94 7.54 -34.24
C LYS A 95 -7.10 8.68 -33.68
N ASP A 96 -7.04 8.82 -32.36
CA ASP A 96 -6.29 9.89 -31.67
C ASP A 96 -5.06 9.36 -30.90
N GLY A 97 -4.80 8.05 -30.98
CA GLY A 97 -3.67 7.40 -30.33
C GLY A 97 -3.85 7.08 -28.85
N THR A 98 -4.96 7.49 -28.22
CA THR A 98 -5.27 7.24 -26.81
C THR A 98 -6.24 6.06 -26.66
N ALA A 99 -6.32 5.46 -25.47
CA ALA A 99 -7.32 4.45 -25.18
C ALA A 99 -8.74 4.99 -25.39
N GLY A 100 -9.02 6.24 -25.00
CA GLY A 100 -10.32 6.89 -25.20
C GLY A 100 -10.77 7.03 -26.67
N GLY A 101 -9.85 6.97 -27.62
CA GLY A 101 -10.11 7.21 -29.04
C GLY A 101 -10.97 6.13 -29.71
N GLN A 102 -11.61 6.48 -30.83
CA GLN A 102 -12.36 5.49 -31.63
C GLN A 102 -11.40 4.45 -32.24
N LEU A 103 -11.74 3.15 -32.13
CA LEU A 103 -10.98 2.07 -32.75
C LEU A 103 -10.87 2.24 -34.28
N THR A 104 -9.74 1.83 -34.85
CA THR A 104 -9.46 1.74 -36.30
C THR A 104 -9.42 0.28 -36.75
N ASP A 105 -9.28 0.04 -38.05
CA ASP A 105 -9.10 -1.32 -38.61
C ASP A 105 -7.76 -1.97 -38.20
N ALA A 106 -6.84 -1.21 -37.58
CA ALA A 106 -5.59 -1.74 -37.05
C ALA A 106 -5.73 -2.25 -35.61
N ALA A 107 -6.84 -1.95 -34.93
CA ALA A 107 -7.10 -2.44 -33.58
C ALA A 107 -7.26 -3.97 -33.61
N PRO A 108 -6.63 -4.69 -32.67
CA PRO A 108 -6.79 -6.13 -32.59
C PRO A 108 -8.16 -6.49 -32.02
N ASP A 109 -8.68 -7.65 -32.43
CA ASP A 109 -10.00 -8.13 -32.01
C ASP A 109 -10.10 -8.34 -30.49
N TRP A 110 -8.99 -8.53 -29.77
CA TRP A 110 -9.03 -8.64 -28.31
C TRP A 110 -9.22 -7.31 -27.59
N LEU A 111 -9.06 -6.16 -28.26
CA LEU A 111 -9.14 -4.83 -27.66
C LEU A 111 -10.60 -4.38 -27.52
N GLY A 112 -11.11 -4.44 -26.30
CA GLY A 112 -12.50 -4.15 -25.96
C GLY A 112 -12.80 -2.67 -25.69
N PRO A 113 -13.93 -2.38 -25.02
CA PRO A 113 -14.37 -1.01 -24.75
C PRO A 113 -13.47 -0.29 -23.74
N VAL A 114 -13.51 1.05 -23.80
CA VAL A 114 -12.85 1.95 -22.84
C VAL A 114 -13.46 1.77 -21.46
N ASN A 115 -12.60 1.73 -20.44
CA ASN A 115 -13.04 1.78 -19.06
C ASN A 115 -13.54 3.21 -18.74
N PRO A 116 -14.82 3.40 -18.37
CA PRO A 116 -15.37 4.74 -18.16
C PRO A 116 -14.78 5.46 -16.94
N ASP A 117 -14.25 4.70 -15.98
CA ASP A 117 -13.65 5.23 -14.75
C ASP A 117 -12.16 5.56 -14.94
N TRP A 118 -11.51 4.86 -15.89
CA TRP A 118 -10.09 4.97 -16.24
C TRP A 118 -9.94 5.06 -17.77
N GLN A 119 -10.00 6.28 -18.32
CA GLN A 119 -10.12 6.50 -19.77
C GLN A 119 -8.85 6.17 -20.57
N GLU A 120 -7.73 6.08 -19.87
CA GLU A 120 -6.43 5.57 -20.31
C GLU A 120 -6.41 4.04 -20.51
N SER A 121 -7.49 3.33 -20.11
CA SER A 121 -7.57 1.88 -20.13
C SER A 121 -8.73 1.33 -20.95
N ARG A 122 -8.55 0.13 -21.50
CA ARG A 122 -9.56 -0.65 -22.23
C ARG A 122 -9.62 -2.08 -21.73
N LYS A 123 -10.83 -2.62 -21.56
CA LYS A 123 -11.03 -4.05 -21.28
C LYS A 123 -10.43 -4.89 -22.39
N VAL A 124 -9.77 -5.99 -22.05
CA VAL A 124 -9.21 -6.93 -23.02
C VAL A 124 -9.91 -8.27 -22.93
N ARG A 125 -10.04 -8.95 -24.06
CA ARG A 125 -10.41 -10.37 -24.10
C ARG A 125 -9.21 -11.17 -23.59
N TYR A 126 -9.06 -11.26 -22.27
CA TYR A 126 -7.86 -11.79 -21.62
C TYR A 126 -7.53 -13.26 -21.96
N TRP A 127 -8.48 -13.99 -22.55
CA TRP A 127 -8.28 -15.34 -23.05
C TRP A 127 -7.66 -15.39 -24.47
N ASP A 128 -7.57 -14.26 -25.16
CA ASP A 128 -7.05 -14.19 -26.52
C ASP A 128 -5.53 -14.47 -26.53
N PRO A 129 -5.03 -15.34 -27.44
CA PRO A 129 -3.62 -15.68 -27.50
C PRO A 129 -2.67 -14.50 -27.70
N GLU A 130 -3.07 -13.47 -28.47
CA GLU A 130 -2.21 -12.31 -28.70
C GLU A 130 -2.08 -11.45 -27.44
N TRP A 131 -3.16 -11.25 -26.70
CA TRP A 131 -3.11 -10.58 -25.40
C TRP A 131 -2.29 -11.38 -24.39
N LYS A 132 -2.50 -12.71 -24.32
CA LYS A 132 -1.69 -13.57 -23.44
C LYS A 132 -0.20 -13.46 -23.76
N ALA A 133 0.17 -13.39 -25.04
CA ALA A 133 1.57 -13.20 -25.44
C ALA A 133 2.15 -11.87 -24.94
N ILE A 134 1.38 -10.78 -24.97
CA ILE A 134 1.78 -9.49 -24.40
C ILE A 134 2.00 -9.61 -22.88
N ALA A 135 1.08 -10.25 -22.17
CA ALA A 135 1.20 -10.44 -20.73
C ALA A 135 2.40 -11.32 -20.35
N PHE A 136 2.68 -12.39 -21.12
CA PHE A 136 3.88 -13.21 -20.92
C PHE A 136 5.16 -12.41 -21.14
N GLN A 137 5.22 -11.56 -22.16
CA GLN A 137 6.36 -10.66 -22.38
C GLN A 137 6.54 -9.66 -21.23
N TRP A 138 5.44 -9.17 -20.65
CA TRP A 138 5.49 -8.28 -19.49
C TRP A 138 6.05 -9.01 -18.26
N ILE A 139 5.55 -10.22 -17.97
CA ILE A 139 6.06 -11.07 -16.88
C ILE A 139 7.54 -11.43 -17.08
N GLU A 140 7.96 -11.74 -18.31
CA GLU A 140 9.38 -11.95 -18.64
C GLU A 140 10.23 -10.73 -18.29
N THR A 141 9.73 -9.53 -18.61
CA THR A 141 10.41 -8.27 -18.29
C THR A 141 10.52 -8.09 -16.78
N VAL A 142 9.42 -8.27 -16.05
CA VAL A 142 9.37 -8.16 -14.58
C VAL A 142 10.33 -9.15 -13.91
N ALA A 143 10.32 -10.42 -14.34
CA ALA A 143 11.23 -11.43 -13.82
C ALA A 143 12.69 -11.12 -14.13
N ALA A 144 12.99 -10.62 -15.34
CA ALA A 144 14.34 -10.22 -15.73
C ALA A 144 14.85 -8.97 -15.01
N GLN A 145 13.95 -8.09 -14.55
CA GLN A 145 14.26 -6.95 -13.69
C GLN A 145 14.59 -7.38 -12.24
N GLY A 146 14.34 -8.63 -11.86
CA GLY A 146 14.66 -9.14 -10.52
C GLY A 146 13.55 -8.93 -9.48
N PHE A 147 12.33 -8.54 -9.89
CA PHE A 147 11.20 -8.50 -8.97
C PHE A 147 10.92 -9.91 -8.40
N ASP A 148 10.47 -9.95 -7.14
CA ASP A 148 10.09 -11.20 -6.48
C ASP A 148 8.82 -11.80 -7.08
N GLY A 149 8.01 -10.97 -7.72
CA GLY A 149 6.73 -11.39 -8.25
C GLY A 149 5.95 -10.29 -8.95
N ALA A 150 4.69 -10.60 -9.25
CA ALA A 150 3.74 -9.66 -9.83
C ALA A 150 2.46 -9.56 -9.01
N TYR A 151 1.91 -8.35 -8.97
CA TYR A 151 0.61 -8.03 -8.41
C TYR A 151 -0.37 -7.82 -9.57
N LEU A 152 -1.27 -8.77 -9.76
CA LEU A 152 -2.10 -8.91 -10.95
C LEU A 152 -3.41 -8.14 -10.77
N ASP A 153 -3.58 -7.06 -11.54
CA ASP A 153 -4.78 -6.23 -11.51
C ASP A 153 -5.76 -6.55 -12.65
N ILE A 154 -7.00 -6.13 -12.45
CA ILE A 154 -8.14 -6.30 -13.35
C ILE A 154 -8.46 -7.78 -13.60
N VAL A 155 -8.18 -8.63 -12.60
CA VAL A 155 -8.63 -10.03 -12.58
C VAL A 155 -10.16 -10.09 -12.72
N ASP A 156 -10.86 -9.10 -12.16
CA ASP A 156 -12.31 -8.93 -12.25
C ASP A 156 -12.82 -8.60 -13.68
N ALA A 157 -11.95 -8.47 -14.68
CA ALA A 157 -12.35 -8.49 -16.08
C ALA A 157 -13.17 -9.75 -16.42
N TYR A 158 -12.95 -10.88 -15.72
CA TYR A 158 -13.81 -12.06 -15.88
C TYR A 158 -15.29 -11.73 -15.65
N TYR A 159 -15.57 -10.91 -14.63
CA TYR A 159 -16.92 -10.50 -14.27
C TYR A 159 -17.50 -9.55 -15.31
N PHE A 160 -16.71 -8.56 -15.77
CA PHE A 160 -17.11 -7.67 -16.85
C PHE A 160 -17.57 -8.48 -18.07
N TRP A 161 -16.74 -9.41 -18.54
CA TRP A 161 -17.06 -10.21 -19.71
C TRP A 161 -18.21 -11.18 -19.47
N ALA A 162 -18.42 -11.69 -18.26
CA ALA A 162 -19.54 -12.57 -17.94
C ALA A 162 -20.89 -11.84 -17.85
N HIS A 163 -20.92 -10.61 -17.32
CA HIS A 163 -22.16 -10.00 -16.81
C HIS A 163 -22.42 -8.56 -17.31
N GLU A 164 -21.38 -7.80 -17.63
CA GLU A 164 -21.50 -6.37 -17.92
C GLU A 164 -21.43 -6.06 -19.41
N ALA A 165 -20.55 -6.76 -20.14
CA ALA A 165 -20.40 -6.66 -21.58
C ALA A 165 -21.72 -7.02 -22.29
N LYS A 166 -22.23 -6.10 -23.12
CA LYS A 166 -23.54 -6.21 -23.77
C LYS A 166 -23.51 -5.69 -25.20
N GLY A 167 -24.44 -6.20 -26.02
CA GLY A 167 -24.70 -5.65 -27.36
C GLY A 167 -23.44 -5.62 -28.23
N LYS A 168 -23.02 -4.42 -28.63
CA LYS A 168 -21.86 -4.21 -29.51
C LYS A 168 -20.51 -4.55 -28.87
N ASP A 169 -20.44 -4.64 -27.54
CA ASP A 169 -19.20 -4.99 -26.85
C ASP A 169 -18.98 -6.51 -26.79
N ARG A 170 -19.92 -7.30 -27.31
CA ARG A 170 -19.89 -8.76 -27.33
C ARG A 170 -19.60 -9.30 -28.72
N GLU A 171 -18.74 -10.29 -28.79
CA GLU A 171 -18.36 -11.01 -30.01
C GLU A 171 -18.56 -12.52 -29.88
N ALA A 172 -18.45 -13.21 -31.02
CA ALA A 172 -18.52 -14.66 -31.05
C ALA A 172 -17.25 -15.25 -30.40
N GLY A 173 -17.42 -16.11 -29.40
CA GLY A 173 -16.32 -16.72 -28.65
C GLY A 173 -16.16 -16.16 -27.23
N ASP A 174 -16.74 -15.00 -26.95
CA ASP A 174 -16.79 -14.42 -25.60
C ASP A 174 -17.51 -15.36 -24.61
N PRO A 175 -17.08 -15.39 -23.34
CA PRO A 175 -17.64 -16.29 -22.34
C PRO A 175 -19.12 -16.04 -22.13
N LYS A 176 -19.91 -17.11 -22.07
CA LYS A 176 -21.39 -17.01 -21.99
C LYS A 176 -21.92 -17.04 -20.56
N THR A 177 -21.10 -17.48 -19.61
CA THR A 177 -21.47 -17.67 -18.21
C THR A 177 -20.34 -17.17 -17.32
N GLY A 178 -20.65 -16.88 -16.05
CA GLY A 178 -19.65 -16.58 -15.02
C GLY A 178 -18.60 -17.68 -14.90
N ALA A 179 -19.03 -18.95 -14.93
CA ALA A 179 -18.12 -20.09 -14.85
C ALA A 179 -17.16 -20.22 -16.03
N ASP A 180 -17.61 -19.92 -17.26
CA ASP A 180 -16.73 -19.91 -18.44
C ASP A 180 -15.69 -18.79 -18.34
N ALA A 181 -16.12 -17.58 -17.97
CA ALA A 181 -15.19 -16.46 -17.76
C ALA A 181 -14.19 -16.73 -16.62
N ALA A 182 -14.68 -17.19 -15.46
CA ALA A 182 -13.84 -17.51 -14.31
C ALA A 182 -12.82 -18.61 -14.65
N ALA A 183 -13.24 -19.66 -15.36
CA ALA A 183 -12.34 -20.72 -15.80
C ALA A 183 -11.20 -20.18 -16.67
N ARG A 184 -11.52 -19.30 -17.64
CA ARG A 184 -10.51 -18.70 -18.52
C ARG A 184 -9.55 -17.78 -17.79
N MET A 185 -10.03 -17.01 -16.80
CA MET A 185 -9.17 -16.13 -16.02
C MET A 185 -8.23 -16.92 -15.13
N ILE A 186 -8.72 -17.98 -14.47
CA ILE A 186 -7.86 -18.87 -13.69
C ILE A 186 -6.84 -19.57 -14.59
N ASP A 187 -7.25 -20.12 -15.74
CA ASP A 187 -6.33 -20.75 -16.68
C ASP A 187 -5.23 -19.77 -17.11
N PHE A 188 -5.57 -18.49 -17.32
CA PHE A 188 -4.59 -17.46 -17.64
C PHE A 188 -3.62 -17.16 -16.48
N ILE A 189 -4.11 -17.02 -15.24
CA ILE A 189 -3.25 -16.82 -14.05
C ILE A 189 -2.30 -18.00 -13.85
N VAL A 190 -2.80 -19.24 -14.00
CA VAL A 190 -2.00 -20.46 -13.87
C VAL A 190 -0.92 -20.52 -14.96
N GLU A 191 -1.26 -20.17 -16.20
CA GLU A 191 -0.28 -20.08 -17.29
C GLU A 191 0.78 -19.00 -17.01
N LEU A 192 0.39 -17.82 -16.50
CA LEU A 192 1.32 -16.75 -16.10
C LEU A 192 2.27 -17.23 -14.99
N ALA A 193 1.75 -17.95 -13.98
CA ALA A 193 2.55 -18.51 -12.90
C ALA A 193 3.59 -19.49 -13.42
N ALA A 194 3.16 -20.43 -14.27
CA ALA A 194 4.06 -21.42 -14.87
C ALA A 194 5.14 -20.76 -15.73
N HIS A 195 4.78 -19.72 -16.50
CA HIS A 195 5.71 -18.97 -17.34
C HIS A 195 6.74 -18.20 -16.51
N ALA A 196 6.28 -17.49 -15.47
CA ALA A 196 7.17 -16.76 -14.56
C ALA A 196 8.13 -17.71 -13.83
N ARG A 197 7.60 -18.83 -13.33
CA ARG A 197 8.37 -19.84 -12.56
C ARG A 197 9.38 -20.62 -13.39
N ALA A 198 9.22 -20.64 -14.72
CA ALA A 198 10.25 -21.15 -15.63
C ALA A 198 11.50 -20.25 -15.67
N ILE A 199 11.37 -18.97 -15.30
CA ILE A 199 12.45 -17.98 -15.28
C ILE A 199 13.00 -17.82 -13.86
N ASN A 200 12.09 -17.60 -12.90
CA ASN A 200 12.39 -17.52 -11.47
C ASN A 200 11.47 -18.51 -10.71
N PRO A 201 11.97 -19.68 -10.26
CA PRO A 201 11.15 -20.69 -9.58
C PRO A 201 10.38 -20.19 -8.35
N ASP A 202 10.87 -19.14 -7.69
CA ASP A 202 10.27 -18.55 -6.49
C ASP A 202 9.35 -17.35 -6.82
N PHE A 203 9.08 -17.08 -8.11
CA PHE A 203 8.25 -15.95 -8.53
C PHE A 203 6.81 -16.10 -8.01
N VAL A 204 6.36 -15.09 -7.27
CA VAL A 204 5.02 -15.08 -6.66
C VAL A 204 4.04 -14.24 -7.46
N LEU A 205 2.77 -14.64 -7.41
CA LEU A 205 1.66 -13.85 -7.93
C LEU A 205 0.71 -13.50 -6.79
N VAL A 206 0.30 -12.25 -6.71
CA VAL A 206 -0.78 -11.80 -5.83
C VAL A 206 -1.89 -11.25 -6.71
N GLN A 207 -3.09 -11.81 -6.66
CA GLN A 207 -4.22 -11.29 -7.43
C GLN A 207 -4.88 -10.12 -6.71
N GLN A 208 -5.24 -9.07 -7.43
CA GLN A 208 -6.05 -7.97 -6.92
C GLN A 208 -7.53 -8.19 -7.29
N ASN A 209 -8.40 -7.95 -6.32
CA ASN A 209 -9.85 -8.07 -6.41
C ASN A 209 -10.28 -9.47 -6.90
N ALA A 210 -11.37 -9.56 -7.67
CA ALA A 210 -12.02 -10.82 -8.04
C ALA A 210 -12.24 -11.84 -6.88
N PRO A 211 -12.74 -11.40 -5.70
CA PRO A 211 -12.84 -12.27 -4.52
C PRO A 211 -13.75 -13.48 -4.73
N PHE A 212 -14.68 -13.41 -5.68
CA PHE A 212 -15.65 -14.46 -5.99
C PHE A 212 -15.23 -15.36 -7.16
N LEU A 213 -14.00 -15.24 -7.67
CA LEU A 213 -13.53 -16.00 -8.84
C LEU A 213 -13.73 -17.52 -8.67
N LEU A 214 -13.40 -18.06 -7.50
CA LEU A 214 -13.59 -19.49 -7.18
C LEU A 214 -15.08 -19.87 -7.00
N ALA A 215 -15.90 -18.97 -6.45
CA ALA A 215 -17.33 -19.19 -6.28
C ALA A 215 -18.08 -19.16 -7.62
N ASP A 216 -17.63 -18.30 -8.55
CA ASP A 216 -18.18 -18.19 -9.90
C ASP A 216 -17.69 -19.32 -10.82
N LEU A 217 -16.62 -20.04 -10.45
CA LEU A 217 -16.15 -21.29 -11.10
C LEU A 217 -17.07 -22.50 -10.79
N VAL A 218 -18.36 -22.26 -10.73
CA VAL A 218 -19.36 -23.32 -10.55
C VAL A 218 -20.14 -23.43 -11.85
N TYR A 219 -19.82 -24.46 -12.64
CA TYR A 219 -20.48 -24.69 -13.92
C TYR A 219 -21.98 -24.93 -13.71
N ASP A 220 -22.83 -24.02 -14.20
CA ASP A 220 -24.25 -24.28 -14.36
C ASP A 220 -24.52 -24.94 -15.72
N THR A 221 -24.37 -26.25 -15.79
CA THR A 221 -24.86 -27.03 -16.93
C THR A 221 -26.26 -27.56 -16.61
N GLY A 222 -27.29 -26.73 -16.84
CA GLY A 222 -28.69 -27.18 -16.78
C GLY A 222 -29.28 -27.30 -15.38
N GLY A 223 -28.90 -26.42 -14.45
CA GLY A 223 -29.51 -26.24 -13.14
C GLY A 223 -28.81 -26.99 -11.98
N LYS A 224 -27.58 -27.47 -12.17
CA LYS A 224 -26.79 -28.10 -11.10
C LYS A 224 -25.36 -27.58 -11.10
N ALA A 225 -25.00 -26.94 -9.99
CA ALA A 225 -23.66 -26.54 -9.65
C ALA A 225 -22.68 -27.73 -9.72
N LYS A 226 -21.63 -27.62 -10.57
CA LYS A 226 -20.51 -28.56 -10.60
C LYS A 226 -19.20 -27.82 -10.30
N PRO A 227 -18.58 -28.07 -9.13
CA PRO A 227 -17.25 -27.54 -8.81
C PRO A 227 -16.16 -28.10 -9.73
N ASP A 228 -15.07 -27.35 -9.89
CA ASP A 228 -13.85 -27.80 -10.57
C ASP A 228 -12.66 -27.82 -9.59
N PRO A 229 -12.54 -28.85 -8.76
CA PRO A 229 -11.51 -28.90 -7.72
C PRO A 229 -10.08 -28.90 -8.28
N ALA A 230 -9.87 -29.36 -9.52
CA ALA A 230 -8.56 -29.34 -10.14
C ALA A 230 -8.11 -27.91 -10.45
N ARG A 231 -9.00 -27.11 -11.03
CA ARG A 231 -8.72 -25.71 -11.32
C ARG A 231 -8.64 -24.84 -10.06
N ILE A 232 -9.46 -25.14 -9.04
CA ILE A 232 -9.35 -24.51 -7.71
C ILE A 232 -7.95 -24.77 -7.14
N ALA A 233 -7.50 -26.03 -7.10
CA ALA A 233 -6.17 -26.37 -6.61
C ALA A 233 -5.04 -25.72 -7.44
N ALA A 234 -5.20 -25.64 -8.76
CA ALA A 234 -4.22 -24.97 -9.62
C ALA A 234 -4.12 -23.47 -9.34
N LEU A 235 -5.23 -22.78 -9.04
CA LEU A 235 -5.18 -21.37 -8.64
C LEU A 235 -4.43 -21.20 -7.32
N HIS A 236 -4.75 -22.00 -6.30
CA HIS A 236 -4.09 -21.96 -4.99
C HIS A 236 -2.57 -22.21 -5.11
N ASP A 237 -2.13 -23.07 -6.03
CA ASP A 237 -0.70 -23.27 -6.31
C ASP A 237 -0.07 -22.06 -7.05
N ALA A 238 -0.84 -21.38 -7.89
CA ALA A 238 -0.38 -20.27 -8.73
C ALA A 238 -0.19 -18.96 -7.96
N ILE A 239 -0.99 -18.69 -6.93
CA ILE A 239 -0.99 -17.41 -6.19
C ILE A 239 -0.45 -17.58 -4.77
N ALA A 240 0.27 -16.56 -4.29
CA ALA A 240 0.67 -16.44 -2.89
C ALA A 240 -0.37 -15.69 -2.05
N GLY A 241 -1.29 -14.96 -2.71
CA GLY A 241 -2.18 -14.04 -2.05
C GLY A 241 -3.29 -13.48 -2.93
N ILE A 242 -4.27 -12.90 -2.24
CA ILE A 242 -5.28 -12.01 -2.80
C ILE A 242 -5.20 -10.66 -2.09
N ALA A 243 -5.39 -9.57 -2.82
CA ALA A 243 -5.51 -8.23 -2.30
C ALA A 243 -6.85 -7.62 -2.67
N ILE A 244 -7.53 -7.01 -1.70
CA ILE A 244 -8.88 -6.48 -1.88
C ILE A 244 -8.89 -4.98 -1.63
N GLU A 245 -9.40 -4.23 -2.60
CA GLU A 245 -9.69 -2.81 -2.46
C GLU A 245 -11.08 -2.54 -1.89
N ASP A 246 -11.21 -1.43 -1.17
CA ASP A 246 -12.47 -0.95 -0.59
C ASP A 246 -13.16 -2.01 0.29
N ALA A 247 -12.35 -2.73 1.05
CA ALA A 247 -12.79 -3.82 1.89
C ALA A 247 -13.70 -3.35 3.04
N TYR A 248 -13.62 -2.10 3.51
CA TYR A 248 -14.49 -1.61 4.59
C TYR A 248 -14.96 -0.16 4.43
N LEU A 249 -14.14 0.68 3.80
CA LEU A 249 -14.34 2.08 3.55
C LEU A 249 -14.58 2.25 2.07
N ARG A 250 -15.82 2.57 1.70
CA ARG A 250 -16.12 2.93 0.32
C ARG A 250 -15.35 4.20 -0.03
N GLY A 251 -14.53 4.16 -1.09
CA GLY A 251 -14.11 5.37 -1.77
C GLY A 251 -15.30 6.21 -2.22
N GLY A 252 -15.08 7.51 -2.44
CA GLY A 252 -16.13 8.44 -2.84
C GLY A 252 -16.69 8.27 -4.26
N LYS A 253 -16.22 7.26 -5.02
CA LYS A 253 -16.70 6.89 -6.34
C LYS A 253 -17.10 5.42 -6.30
N ASP A 254 -18.33 5.13 -6.71
CA ASP A 254 -18.80 3.75 -6.96
C ASP A 254 -17.98 3.23 -8.15
N GLU A 255 -16.92 2.49 -7.88
CA GLU A 255 -16.40 1.52 -8.85
C GLU A 255 -17.43 0.38 -8.92
N ASN A 256 -17.61 -0.24 -10.09
CA ASN A 256 -18.52 -1.38 -10.30
C ASN A 256 -18.11 -2.66 -9.54
N ASN A 257 -17.50 -2.52 -8.36
CA ASN A 257 -17.13 -3.61 -7.50
C ASN A 257 -18.39 -4.17 -6.79
N ARG A 258 -18.79 -5.38 -7.19
CA ARG A 258 -19.89 -6.13 -6.53
C ARG A 258 -19.56 -6.46 -5.08
N PHE A 259 -18.30 -6.35 -4.65
CA PHE A 259 -17.90 -6.49 -3.26
C PHE A 259 -18.63 -5.45 -2.41
N ARG A 260 -19.76 -5.87 -1.85
CA ARG A 260 -20.39 -5.20 -0.73
C ARG A 260 -19.78 -5.85 0.49
N PRO A 261 -18.86 -5.16 1.20
CA PRO A 261 -18.24 -5.71 2.40
C PRO A 261 -19.25 -5.75 3.52
N ASP A 262 -20.18 -6.69 3.43
CA ASP A 262 -20.84 -7.23 4.57
C ASP A 262 -19.99 -8.38 5.11
N LYS A 263 -20.37 -8.84 6.31
CA LYS A 263 -19.65 -9.91 6.99
C LYS A 263 -19.67 -11.23 6.21
N ALA A 264 -20.65 -11.44 5.32
CA ALA A 264 -20.75 -12.69 4.56
C ALA A 264 -19.68 -12.72 3.47
N THR A 265 -19.54 -11.63 2.73
CA THR A 265 -18.51 -11.45 1.70
C THR A 265 -17.09 -11.59 2.27
N ILE A 266 -16.80 -10.95 3.41
CA ILE A 266 -15.49 -11.09 4.08
C ILE A 266 -15.24 -12.54 4.48
N LYS A 267 -16.24 -13.21 5.06
CA LYS A 267 -16.14 -14.62 5.45
C LYS A 267 -15.88 -15.52 4.24
N GLU A 268 -16.48 -15.21 3.09
CA GLU A 268 -16.28 -15.97 1.85
C GLU A 268 -14.83 -15.83 1.35
N VAL A 269 -14.26 -14.63 1.35
CA VAL A 269 -12.85 -14.41 0.99
C VAL A 269 -11.91 -15.15 1.94
N MET A 270 -12.13 -15.04 3.25
CA MET A 270 -11.29 -15.74 4.23
C MET A 270 -11.42 -17.25 4.07
N ALA A 271 -12.62 -17.79 3.82
CA ALA A 271 -12.80 -19.22 3.59
C ALA A 271 -12.19 -19.71 2.27
N ALA A 272 -12.17 -18.85 1.23
CA ALA A 272 -11.64 -19.18 -0.07
C ALA A 272 -10.10 -19.13 -0.12
N TYR A 273 -9.49 -18.11 0.49
CA TYR A 273 -8.05 -17.85 0.37
C TYR A 273 -7.35 -17.89 1.74
N GLY A 274 -7.86 -17.20 2.76
CA GLY A 274 -7.20 -17.19 4.08
C GLY A 274 -7.06 -18.58 4.71
N ASP A 275 -8.12 -19.39 4.68
CA ASP A 275 -8.15 -20.77 5.20
C ASP A 275 -7.34 -21.75 4.34
N ALA A 276 -7.04 -21.38 3.09
CA ALA A 276 -6.17 -22.15 2.17
C ALA A 276 -4.67 -21.80 2.35
N GLY A 277 -4.36 -20.75 3.12
CA GLY A 277 -3.01 -20.38 3.55
C GLY A 277 -2.44 -19.15 2.84
N GLU A 278 -3.15 -18.61 1.84
CA GLU A 278 -2.77 -17.42 1.12
C GLU A 278 -2.82 -16.15 1.97
N LEU A 279 -1.98 -15.17 1.59
CA LEU A 279 -2.08 -13.82 2.11
C LEU A 279 -3.42 -13.21 1.71
N VAL A 280 -4.11 -12.58 2.66
CA VAL A 280 -5.29 -11.75 2.39
C VAL A 280 -4.94 -10.31 2.71
N LEU A 281 -4.53 -9.58 1.68
CA LEU A 281 -4.18 -8.17 1.77
C LEU A 281 -5.45 -7.31 1.62
N GLY A 282 -5.55 -6.24 2.38
CA GLY A 282 -6.62 -5.25 2.25
C GLY A 282 -6.02 -3.88 2.01
N VAL A 283 -6.62 -3.10 1.10
CA VAL A 283 -6.27 -1.68 0.89
C VAL A 283 -7.54 -0.83 0.84
N ASP A 284 -7.63 0.13 1.76
CA ASP A 284 -8.73 1.09 1.80
C ASP A 284 -8.19 2.52 1.74
N TYR A 285 -8.90 3.37 1.01
CA TYR A 285 -8.50 4.75 0.76
C TYR A 285 -8.96 5.70 1.85
N ALA A 286 -8.09 5.97 2.82
CA ALA A 286 -8.39 6.80 3.99
C ALA A 286 -7.20 7.65 4.45
N SER A 287 -7.41 8.96 4.56
CA SER A 287 -6.39 9.91 5.04
C SER A 287 -6.67 10.51 6.42
N LYS A 288 -7.90 10.35 6.93
CA LYS A 288 -8.27 10.89 8.26
C LYS A 288 -7.89 9.87 9.33
N PRO A 289 -7.12 10.23 10.37
CA PRO A 289 -6.66 9.30 11.39
C PRO A 289 -7.75 8.40 11.99
N GLY A 290 -8.91 8.97 12.34
CA GLY A 290 -10.02 8.17 12.88
C GLY A 290 -10.68 7.21 11.88
N LEU A 291 -10.60 7.48 10.57
CA LEU A 291 -11.04 6.53 9.53
C LEU A 291 -10.02 5.41 9.35
N VAL A 292 -8.74 5.76 9.30
CA VAL A 292 -7.61 4.82 9.23
C VAL A 292 -7.67 3.83 10.39
N ALA A 293 -7.70 4.33 11.64
CA ALA A 293 -7.80 3.49 12.84
C ALA A 293 -9.02 2.57 12.82
N ARG A 294 -10.17 3.04 12.30
CA ARG A 294 -11.39 2.23 12.19
C ARG A 294 -11.24 1.11 11.16
N TYR A 295 -10.61 1.39 10.03
CA TYR A 295 -10.35 0.41 8.98
C TYR A 295 -9.38 -0.65 9.48
N LEU A 296 -8.20 -0.25 9.95
CA LEU A 296 -7.15 -1.16 10.42
C LEU A 296 -7.70 -2.11 11.49
N LYS A 297 -8.44 -1.59 12.48
CA LYS A 297 -9.07 -2.40 13.52
C LYS A 297 -10.07 -3.44 12.99
N ARG A 298 -10.81 -3.13 11.93
CA ARG A 298 -11.76 -4.08 11.32
C ARG A 298 -11.02 -5.14 10.51
N ALA A 299 -10.06 -4.70 9.71
CA ALA A 299 -9.20 -5.56 8.91
C ALA A 299 -8.45 -6.58 9.79
N ASP A 300 -7.84 -6.12 10.90
CA ASP A 300 -7.18 -7.00 11.89
C ASP A 300 -8.10 -8.07 12.46
N LYS A 301 -9.30 -7.64 12.85
CA LYS A 301 -10.27 -8.55 13.45
C LYS A 301 -10.65 -9.68 12.50
N ASP A 302 -10.72 -9.38 11.21
CA ASP A 302 -11.17 -10.31 10.18
C ASP A 302 -9.98 -11.01 9.47
N GLY A 303 -8.74 -10.75 9.89
CA GLY A 303 -7.53 -11.48 9.46
C GLY A 303 -6.80 -10.90 8.24
N PHE A 304 -7.11 -9.66 7.83
CA PHE A 304 -6.46 -9.00 6.72
C PHE A 304 -5.12 -8.39 7.14
N ILE A 305 -4.14 -8.42 6.24
CA ILE A 305 -2.95 -7.56 6.32
C ILE A 305 -3.32 -6.25 5.64
N ALA A 306 -3.44 -5.17 6.42
CA ALA A 306 -4.13 -3.96 5.99
C ALA A 306 -3.17 -2.82 5.64
N PHE A 307 -3.43 -2.12 4.55
CA PHE A 307 -2.76 -0.88 4.15
C PHE A 307 -3.80 0.23 3.96
N ALA A 308 -3.77 1.26 4.80
CA ALA A 308 -4.66 2.41 4.62
C ALA A 308 -3.99 3.42 3.68
N ALA A 309 -4.30 3.31 2.39
CA ALA A 309 -3.77 4.20 1.37
C ALA A 309 -4.24 5.66 1.61
N PRO A 310 -3.35 6.66 1.59
CA PRO A 310 -3.73 8.04 1.81
C PRO A 310 -4.73 8.60 0.77
N ASP A 311 -4.68 8.11 -0.47
CA ASP A 311 -5.66 8.32 -1.53
C ASP A 311 -5.53 7.27 -2.64
N ARG A 312 -6.45 7.34 -3.62
CA ARG A 312 -6.50 6.45 -4.80
C ARG A 312 -5.41 6.71 -5.83
N ASP A 313 -4.74 7.86 -5.74
CA ASP A 313 -3.66 8.18 -6.67
C ASP A 313 -2.42 7.33 -6.37
N LEU A 314 -2.34 6.71 -5.18
CA LEU A 314 -1.21 5.85 -4.76
C LEU A 314 0.14 6.56 -5.01
N ASP A 315 0.17 7.87 -4.72
CA ASP A 315 1.26 8.78 -5.02
C ASP A 315 2.17 9.08 -3.81
N ARG A 316 1.80 8.51 -2.65
CA ARG A 316 2.43 8.72 -1.36
C ARG A 316 2.11 7.59 -0.41
N GLN A 317 2.98 7.42 0.57
CA GLN A 317 2.88 6.32 1.53
C GLN A 317 2.27 6.72 2.86
N ALA A 318 1.89 5.68 3.59
CA ALA A 318 1.64 5.69 5.02
C ALA A 318 2.24 4.41 5.60
N LEU A 319 3.04 4.54 6.66
CA LEU A 319 3.64 3.43 7.36
C LEU A 319 2.67 2.93 8.44
N HIS A 320 2.47 1.63 8.47
CA HIS A 320 1.55 0.97 9.36
C HIS A 320 2.30 -0.12 10.11
N GLY A 321 2.23 -0.10 11.44
CA GLY A 321 2.67 -1.21 12.27
C GLY A 321 1.69 -2.37 12.20
N THR A 322 1.62 -3.09 13.29
CA THR A 322 0.89 -4.34 13.48
C THR A 322 0.03 -4.22 14.75
N PRO A 323 -0.75 -5.25 15.10
CA PRO A 323 -1.42 -5.27 16.40
C PRO A 323 -0.51 -5.53 17.62
N GLY A 324 0.81 -5.69 17.42
CA GLY A 324 1.81 -5.86 18.46
C GLY A 324 2.78 -4.67 18.53
N ALA A 325 3.73 -4.72 19.47
CA ALA A 325 4.69 -3.64 19.65
C ALA A 325 5.66 -3.53 18.47
N ASP A 326 5.68 -2.36 17.83
CA ASP A 326 6.49 -2.09 16.64
C ASP A 326 7.48 -0.93 16.84
N VAL A 327 8.54 -0.95 16.04
CA VAL A 327 9.45 0.20 15.87
C VAL A 327 9.25 0.70 14.46
N LEU A 328 8.67 1.90 14.32
CA LEU A 328 8.38 2.52 13.04
C LEU A 328 9.27 3.75 12.84
N SER A 329 10.04 3.73 11.77
CA SER A 329 10.86 4.87 11.34
C SER A 329 10.32 5.45 10.04
N GLY A 330 10.09 6.76 10.03
CA GLY A 330 9.72 7.51 8.85
C GLY A 330 10.88 7.62 7.86
N THR A 331 10.56 8.19 6.71
CA THR A 331 11.52 8.47 5.65
C THR A 331 12.09 9.89 5.83
N PRO A 332 13.00 10.36 4.95
CA PRO A 332 13.36 11.77 4.90
C PRO A 332 12.22 12.70 4.39
N GLY A 333 11.11 12.11 3.94
CA GLY A 333 9.91 12.75 3.43
C GLY A 333 9.01 13.29 4.54
N GLY A 334 7.75 13.62 4.22
CA GLY A 334 6.77 13.98 5.24
C GLY A 334 5.73 12.87 5.32
N ASP A 335 5.74 12.13 6.41
CA ASP A 335 5.19 10.80 6.52
C ASP A 335 3.93 10.74 7.39
N ARG A 336 3.24 9.60 7.29
CA ARG A 336 2.13 9.25 8.16
C ARG A 336 2.48 7.91 8.78
N LEU A 337 2.66 7.87 10.10
CA LEU A 337 2.97 6.67 10.85
C LEU A 337 1.78 6.31 11.73
N TYR A 338 1.35 5.06 11.65
CA TYR A 338 0.27 4.48 12.44
C TYR A 338 0.82 3.25 13.17
N GLY A 339 1.08 3.36 14.49
CA GLY A 339 1.54 2.25 15.33
C GLY A 339 0.56 1.09 15.33
N ARG A 340 -0.72 1.44 15.54
CA ARG A 340 -1.90 0.57 15.61
C ARG A 340 -2.10 0.08 17.03
N GLY A 341 -1.76 -1.16 17.37
CA GLY A 341 -1.99 -1.68 18.72
C GLY A 341 -0.72 -2.29 19.26
N GLY A 342 -0.53 -2.29 20.58
CA GLY A 342 0.77 -2.63 21.16
C GLY A 342 1.49 -1.38 21.63
N ASP A 343 2.64 -1.55 22.29
CA ASP A 343 3.41 -0.42 22.82
C ASP A 343 4.45 -0.01 21.76
N ASP A 344 4.12 0.98 20.94
CA ASP A 344 4.87 1.28 19.72
C ASP A 344 5.91 2.39 19.91
N LEU A 345 7.03 2.34 19.17
CA LEU A 345 7.99 3.44 19.05
C LEU A 345 7.90 4.06 17.65
N LEU A 346 7.49 5.33 17.56
CA LEU A 346 7.32 6.06 16.31
C LEU A 346 8.34 7.19 16.19
N ALA A 347 9.26 7.08 15.24
CA ALA A 347 10.20 8.14 14.86
C ALA A 347 9.80 8.73 13.51
N GLY A 348 9.34 9.98 13.48
CA GLY A 348 8.91 10.65 12.24
C GLY A 348 10.07 10.97 11.28
N GLY A 349 11.23 11.33 11.86
CA GLY A 349 12.42 11.69 11.11
C GLY A 349 12.42 13.15 10.67
N ALA A 350 12.70 13.39 9.39
CA ALA A 350 12.80 14.75 8.85
C ALA A 350 11.44 15.27 8.38
N LYS A 351 11.34 16.58 8.13
CA LYS A 351 10.09 17.22 7.66
C LYS A 351 8.94 17.01 8.65
N LYS A 352 7.70 17.13 8.14
CA LYS A 352 6.51 17.26 8.98
C LYS A 352 5.73 15.97 8.87
N ASP A 353 5.64 15.27 9.99
CA ASP A 353 5.01 13.97 10.04
C ASP A 353 3.68 14.01 10.78
N VAL A 354 2.86 13.01 10.54
CA VAL A 354 1.67 12.72 11.32
C VAL A 354 1.89 11.39 12.02
N LEU A 355 1.97 11.43 13.35
CA LEU A 355 2.22 10.28 14.19
C LEU A 355 0.95 9.91 14.93
N VAL A 356 0.55 8.64 14.85
CA VAL A 356 -0.63 8.08 15.52
C VAL A 356 -0.19 6.81 16.23
N GLY A 357 -0.19 6.81 17.57
CA GLY A 357 0.21 5.63 18.34
C GLY A 357 -0.85 4.54 18.26
N GLY A 358 -2.08 4.87 18.64
CA GLY A 358 -3.19 3.93 18.74
C GLY A 358 -3.35 3.38 20.17
N PRO A 359 -3.93 2.18 20.37
CA PRO A 359 -4.00 1.59 21.71
C PRO A 359 -2.68 0.96 22.16
N GLY A 360 -2.13 1.47 23.25
CA GLY A 360 -0.90 0.98 23.86
C GLY A 360 -0.29 2.08 24.72
N ALA A 361 0.89 1.81 25.29
CA ALA A 361 1.78 2.81 25.85
C ALA A 361 2.83 3.19 24.78
N ASP A 362 2.49 4.19 23.97
CA ASP A 362 3.27 4.52 22.77
C ASP A 362 4.37 5.55 23.07
N THR A 363 5.50 5.44 22.37
CA THR A 363 6.64 6.37 22.45
C THR A 363 6.79 7.13 21.13
N PHE A 364 6.61 8.45 21.18
CA PHE A 364 6.87 9.35 20.05
C PHE A 364 8.31 9.86 20.16
N LEU A 365 9.22 9.30 19.34
CA LEU A 365 10.64 9.60 19.36
C LEU A 365 10.98 10.80 18.46
N PHE A 366 11.64 11.79 19.06
CA PHE A 366 12.26 12.91 18.37
C PHE A 366 13.78 12.73 18.40
N ASP A 367 14.33 12.20 17.32
CA ASP A 367 15.77 11.92 17.11
C ASP A 367 16.46 12.92 16.16
N THR A 368 15.66 13.77 15.51
CA THR A 368 16.14 14.67 14.47
C THR A 368 16.15 16.12 14.96
N ALA A 369 17.29 16.79 14.80
CA ALA A 369 17.47 18.17 15.27
C ALA A 369 16.41 19.12 14.67
N PRO A 370 15.69 19.92 15.49
CA PRO A 370 14.62 20.79 15.02
C PRO A 370 15.17 21.99 14.24
N GLY A 371 14.40 22.48 13.26
CA GLY A 371 14.70 23.75 12.61
C GLY A 371 14.38 23.80 11.11
N LYS A 372 15.06 24.70 10.40
CA LYS A 372 14.90 24.86 8.95
C LYS A 372 16.15 24.36 8.24
N GLY A 373 15.99 23.52 7.21
CA GLY A 373 17.09 23.05 6.37
C GLY A 373 16.89 21.63 5.87
N ALA A 374 17.86 21.14 5.10
CA ALA A 374 17.96 19.73 4.75
C ALA A 374 18.30 18.91 6.01
N GLY A 375 17.68 17.75 6.17
CA GLY A 375 17.90 16.87 7.33
C GLY A 375 17.47 17.46 8.68
N LYS A 376 16.56 18.45 8.68
CA LYS A 376 15.98 19.01 9.91
C LYS A 376 14.54 18.54 10.08
N ALA A 377 14.18 18.26 11.33
CA ALA A 377 12.82 17.95 11.70
C ALA A 377 11.95 19.18 11.43
N GLY A 378 10.76 18.92 10.91
CA GLY A 378 9.69 19.88 10.78
C GLY A 378 8.97 20.06 12.10
N VAL A 379 7.65 20.19 12.00
CA VAL A 379 6.77 20.31 13.16
C VAL A 379 5.78 19.17 13.02
N ASP A 380 5.99 18.13 13.82
CA ASP A 380 5.20 16.93 13.71
C ASP A 380 3.86 17.11 14.39
N ARG A 381 2.90 16.33 13.95
CA ARG A 381 1.56 16.29 14.53
C ARG A 381 1.37 14.94 15.20
N ILE A 382 1.25 14.95 16.52
CA ILE A 382 0.86 13.78 17.30
C ILE A 382 -0.65 13.79 17.43
N ALA A 383 -1.32 12.80 16.85
CA ALA A 383 -2.77 12.85 16.64
C ALA A 383 -3.61 12.36 17.84
N ASP A 384 -3.04 11.53 18.72
CA ASP A 384 -3.81 10.79 19.72
C ASP A 384 -3.08 10.57 21.06
N PHE A 385 -2.09 11.42 21.38
CA PHE A 385 -1.33 11.34 22.63
C PHE A 385 -2.22 11.23 23.88
N LYS A 386 -1.93 10.24 24.74
CA LYS A 386 -2.63 9.96 25.99
C LYS A 386 -1.69 10.17 27.19
N PRO A 387 -1.83 11.28 27.94
CA PRO A 387 -0.98 11.57 29.10
C PRO A 387 -1.01 10.47 30.16
N GLY A 388 0.15 10.18 30.74
CA GLY A 388 0.33 9.10 31.72
C GLY A 388 0.26 7.68 31.14
N THR A 389 0.12 7.54 29.82
CA THR A 389 0.22 6.27 29.09
C THR A 389 1.31 6.37 28.03
N ASP A 390 1.21 7.35 27.14
CA ASP A 390 2.16 7.58 26.05
C ASP A 390 3.31 8.47 26.54
N THR A 391 4.46 8.39 25.87
CA THR A 391 5.69 9.15 26.18
C THR A 391 6.21 9.90 24.96
N ILE A 392 6.71 11.13 25.14
CA ILE A 392 7.48 11.86 24.13
C ILE A 392 8.96 11.71 24.49
N ALA A 393 9.69 10.91 23.72
CA ALA A 393 11.11 10.71 23.92
C ALA A 393 11.92 11.68 23.05
N LEU A 394 12.93 12.33 23.63
CA LEU A 394 13.82 13.26 22.94
C LEU A 394 15.25 12.73 22.98
N GLU A 395 15.88 12.55 21.83
CA GLU A 395 17.28 12.12 21.78
C GLU A 395 18.22 13.28 22.19
N ALA A 396 19.10 13.03 23.16
CA ALA A 396 20.00 14.04 23.69
C ALA A 396 20.90 14.68 22.60
N SER A 397 21.24 13.92 21.56
CA SER A 397 22.03 14.39 20.42
C SER A 397 21.32 15.48 19.61
N ALA A 398 19.99 15.38 19.49
CA ALA A 398 19.12 16.36 18.81
C ALA A 398 18.72 17.52 19.74
N PHE A 399 18.65 17.27 21.05
CA PHE A 399 18.16 18.22 22.07
C PHE A 399 19.18 18.47 23.20
N PRO A 400 20.38 19.00 22.89
CA PRO A 400 21.51 19.03 23.83
C PRO A 400 21.31 19.91 25.08
N ALA A 401 20.31 20.79 25.10
CA ALA A 401 20.02 21.64 26.26
C ALA A 401 19.18 20.94 27.35
N LEU A 402 18.57 19.78 27.05
CA LEU A 402 17.72 19.06 28.01
C LEU A 402 18.52 18.31 29.10
N GLY A 403 19.82 18.08 28.89
CA GLY A 403 20.60 17.23 29.78
C GLY A 403 20.21 15.76 29.62
N GLY A 404 20.20 14.99 30.71
CA GLY A 404 19.85 13.55 30.70
C GLY A 404 18.53 13.21 31.41
N ASP A 405 17.77 14.20 31.86
CA ASP A 405 16.46 14.03 32.51
C ASP A 405 15.65 15.33 32.40
N ILE A 406 14.34 15.22 32.16
CA ILE A 406 13.42 16.36 32.10
C ILE A 406 12.78 16.53 33.47
N GLY A 407 13.56 17.11 34.38
CA GLY A 407 13.04 17.53 35.68
C GLY A 407 12.02 18.66 35.56
N ARG A 408 11.23 18.91 36.62
CA ARG A 408 10.23 19.99 36.68
C ARG A 408 10.75 21.38 36.29
N ASN A 409 12.04 21.63 36.46
CA ASN A 409 12.66 22.92 36.16
C ASN A 409 13.01 23.08 34.67
N ALA A 410 12.96 22.00 33.88
CA ALA A 410 13.22 22.02 32.45
C ALA A 410 11.93 22.15 31.62
N PHE A 411 10.75 22.00 32.24
CA PHE A 411 9.45 21.96 31.58
C PHE A 411 8.50 23.03 32.12
N THR A 412 7.81 23.74 31.22
CA THR A 412 6.83 24.76 31.62
C THR A 412 5.60 24.80 30.72
N ILE A 413 4.45 25.10 31.33
CA ILE A 413 3.18 25.32 30.62
C ILE A 413 3.02 26.81 30.26
N GLY A 414 2.66 27.06 29.00
CA GLY A 414 2.36 28.36 28.41
C GLY A 414 2.99 28.55 27.03
N GLY A 415 2.80 29.71 26.41
CA GLY A 415 3.35 29.99 25.08
C GLY A 415 4.84 30.31 25.01
N LYS A 416 5.54 30.41 26.15
CA LYS A 416 6.95 30.82 26.23
C LYS A 416 7.63 30.35 27.52
N ALA A 417 8.96 30.27 27.48
CA ALA A 417 9.81 30.07 28.67
C ALA A 417 9.52 31.14 29.75
N LYS A 418 9.50 30.72 31.01
CA LYS A 418 9.33 31.59 32.19
C LYS A 418 10.69 31.96 32.80
N ASP A 419 11.64 31.04 32.78
CA ASP A 419 13.03 31.28 33.16
C ASP A 419 14.02 30.62 32.20
N SER A 420 15.31 30.67 32.52
CA SER A 420 16.38 30.19 31.63
C SER A 420 16.62 28.70 31.64
N ASN A 421 15.98 27.96 32.54
CA ASN A 421 16.06 26.50 32.61
C ASN A 421 14.93 25.84 31.82
N ASP A 422 13.87 26.58 31.50
CA ASP A 422 12.74 26.09 30.70
C ASP A 422 13.18 25.81 29.26
N HIS A 423 13.56 24.56 29.00
CA HIS A 423 14.01 24.09 27.69
C HIS A 423 12.90 23.35 26.93
N LEU A 424 11.86 22.86 27.61
CA LEU A 424 10.61 22.41 27.02
C LEU A 424 9.44 23.27 27.45
N ILE A 425 8.67 23.72 26.47
CA ILE A 425 7.55 24.63 26.66
C ILE A 425 6.34 24.04 25.96
N TYR A 426 5.25 23.83 26.70
CA TYR A 426 4.00 23.36 26.13
C TYR A 426 2.89 24.40 26.28
N ASP A 427 2.39 24.87 25.14
CA ASP A 427 1.24 25.75 25.06
C ASP A 427 -0.05 24.93 25.03
N ASP A 428 -0.68 24.77 26.19
CA ASP A 428 -1.90 24.00 26.41
C ASP A 428 -3.16 24.62 25.78
N ALA A 429 -3.11 25.90 25.39
CA ALA A 429 -4.18 26.51 24.60
C ALA A 429 -4.12 26.09 23.13
N SER A 430 -2.90 25.93 22.60
CA SER A 430 -2.69 25.60 21.19
C SER A 430 -2.14 24.19 20.96
N GLY A 431 -1.97 23.36 21.98
CA GLY A 431 -1.33 22.05 21.89
C GLY A 431 0.08 22.07 21.28
N SER A 432 0.79 23.20 21.33
CA SER A 432 2.10 23.33 20.67
C SER A 432 3.22 23.02 21.65
N LEU A 433 4.10 22.11 21.29
CA LEU A 433 5.32 21.81 22.04
C LEU A 433 6.52 22.50 21.39
N PHE A 434 7.35 23.13 22.22
CA PHE A 434 8.53 23.85 21.79
C PHE A 434 9.76 23.43 22.58
N TYR A 435 10.89 23.48 21.90
CA TYR A 435 12.22 23.37 22.48
C TYR A 435 12.91 24.74 22.47
N ASP A 436 13.44 25.18 23.61
CA ASP A 436 14.29 26.37 23.71
C ASP A 436 15.74 25.98 23.99
N GLY A 437 16.54 25.90 22.91
CA GLY A 437 17.94 25.52 23.04
C GLY A 437 18.86 26.57 23.66
N ASN A 438 18.38 27.80 23.92
CA ASN A 438 19.23 28.87 24.48
C ASN A 438 18.78 29.37 25.87
N GLY A 439 17.63 28.93 26.36
CA GLY A 439 17.08 29.29 27.67
C GLY A 439 16.77 30.77 27.80
N LYS A 440 16.34 31.45 26.73
CA LYS A 440 16.04 32.90 26.76
C LYS A 440 14.65 33.25 26.25
N GLY A 441 13.84 32.27 25.83
CA GLY A 441 12.49 32.38 25.28
C GLY A 441 12.39 33.13 23.94
N LYS A 442 13.03 34.29 23.82
CA LYS A 442 13.02 35.13 22.62
C LYS A 442 14.09 34.67 21.63
N GLY A 443 13.65 34.19 20.46
CA GLY A 443 14.53 33.79 19.35
C GLY A 443 15.27 32.47 19.56
N GLY A 444 15.06 31.79 20.70
CA GLY A 444 15.58 30.44 21.00
C GLY A 444 14.54 29.33 20.88
N GLN A 445 13.26 29.66 21.01
CA GLN A 445 12.16 28.71 21.00
C GLN A 445 11.82 28.26 19.58
N VAL A 446 11.92 26.96 19.32
CA VAL A 446 11.56 26.29 18.07
C VAL A 446 10.39 25.36 18.35
N LYS A 447 9.32 25.45 17.55
CA LYS A 447 8.21 24.49 17.65
C LYS A 447 8.69 23.14 17.13
N ILE A 448 8.46 22.09 17.89
CA ILE A 448 8.88 20.73 17.54
C ILE A 448 7.69 19.81 17.27
N ALA A 449 6.58 20.02 17.99
CA ALA A 449 5.38 19.21 17.78
C ALA A 449 4.09 20.01 17.97
N LYS A 450 3.00 19.43 17.49
CA LYS A 450 1.61 19.84 17.73
C LYS A 450 0.83 18.60 18.16
N LEU A 451 0.34 18.61 19.39
CA LEU A 451 -0.53 17.56 19.92
C LEU A 451 -1.99 17.95 19.66
N ASP A 452 -2.73 17.06 19.01
CA ASP A 452 -4.16 17.22 18.81
C ASP A 452 -4.93 17.13 20.12
N GLY A 453 -6.05 17.85 20.21
CA GLY A 453 -6.85 17.91 21.45
C GLY A 453 -6.24 18.73 22.59
N ALA A 454 -4.98 19.15 22.46
CA ALA A 454 -4.23 19.88 23.48
C ALA A 454 -4.32 19.21 24.88
N PRO A 455 -3.85 17.96 25.02
CA PRO A 455 -3.94 17.22 26.28
C PRO A 455 -3.20 17.93 27.41
N HIS A 456 -3.55 17.62 28.65
CA HIS A 456 -2.81 18.10 29.82
C HIS A 456 -1.49 17.32 29.94
N LEU A 457 -0.37 18.03 29.82
CA LEU A 457 0.96 17.45 29.96
C LEU A 457 1.63 17.85 31.27
N ASP A 458 2.49 17.00 31.78
CA ASP A 458 3.49 17.32 32.80
C ASP A 458 4.88 16.77 32.42
N HIS A 459 5.92 17.16 33.14
CA HIS A 459 7.30 16.72 32.89
C HIS A 459 7.51 15.19 32.79
N LYS A 460 6.63 14.37 33.36
CA LYS A 460 6.70 12.91 33.31
C LYS A 460 6.22 12.30 31.99
N ASP A 461 5.58 13.09 31.14
CA ASP A 461 5.19 12.67 29.79
C ASP A 461 6.39 12.71 28.82
N PHE A 462 7.59 13.05 29.31
CA PHE A 462 8.79 13.20 28.51
C PHE A 462 9.96 12.41 29.08
N ASP A 463 10.75 11.82 28.18
CA ASP A 463 12.01 11.16 28.49
C ASP A 463 13.15 11.70 27.60
N VAL A 464 14.39 11.57 28.09
CA VAL A 464 15.59 11.84 27.28
C VAL A 464 16.35 10.55 27.06
N LEU A 465 16.59 10.20 25.79
CA LEU A 465 17.41 9.06 25.41
C LEU A 465 18.85 9.52 25.18
N VAL A 466 19.82 8.81 25.78
CA VAL A 466 21.25 9.17 25.81
C VAL A 466 22.08 8.26 24.93
#